data_AF-A0A2N0QIV3-F1
#
_entry.id   AF-A0A2N0QIV3-F1
#
_cell.length_a   1.000
_cell.length_b   1.000
_cell.length_c   1.000
_cell.angle_alpha   90.00
_cell.angle_beta   90.00
_cell.angle_gamma   90.00
#
_symmetry.space_group_name_H-M   'P 1'
#
loop_
_entity.id
_entity.type
_entity.pdbx_description
1 polymer ?
#
loop_
_entity_poly.entity_id
_entity_poly.type
_entity_poly.pdbx_seq_one_letter_code
_entity_poly.pdbx_strand_id
1 'polypeptide(L)'
;ETIDKLGSSLKLTSVEAWYDEPKFIEYWKQAVDAAFAEMPEEEREKACLIVSNHSLPEKIKQSGDPYEDQLFATAKLIKDATGVKNVE
;
A
#
# COMPACT_ATOMS: atom_id res chain seq x y z
N GLU A 1 21.96 -16.12 -7.80
CA GLU A 1 23.32 -16.47 -7.31
C GLU A 1 23.43 -17.84 -6.61
N THR A 2 22.59 -18.18 -5.62
CA THR A 2 22.71 -19.46 -4.90
C THR A 2 22.21 -20.68 -5.69
N ILE A 3 21.17 -20.51 -6.53
CA ILE A 3 20.57 -21.60 -7.33
C ILE A 3 21.51 -22.03 -8.46
N ASP A 4 22.15 -21.07 -9.15
CA ASP A 4 23.12 -21.35 -10.22
C ASP A 4 24.34 -22.13 -9.70
N LYS A 5 24.77 -21.87 -8.46
CA LYS A 5 25.88 -22.57 -7.81
C LYS A 5 25.55 -24.01 -7.39
N LEU A 6 24.27 -24.35 -7.26
CA LEU A 6 23.82 -25.69 -6.83
C LEU A 6 23.52 -26.64 -8.01
N GLY A 7 23.70 -26.19 -9.26
CA GLY A 7 23.47 -27.02 -10.45
C GLY A 7 22.03 -27.51 -10.61
N SER A 8 21.07 -26.85 -9.94
CA SER A 8 19.69 -27.29 -9.85
C SER A 8 18.85 -26.75 -11.01
N SER A 9 18.02 -27.58 -11.63
CA SER A 9 17.06 -27.20 -12.69
C SER A 9 15.86 -26.40 -12.17
N LEU A 10 15.94 -25.86 -10.95
CA LEU A 10 14.83 -25.23 -10.25
C LEU A 10 14.63 -23.80 -10.77
N LYS A 11 13.47 -23.53 -11.35
CA LYS A 11 13.07 -22.16 -11.71
C LYS A 11 12.50 -21.47 -10.47
N LEU A 12 13.20 -20.44 -10.00
CA LEU A 12 12.71 -19.53 -8.96
C LEU A 12 12.11 -18.29 -9.63
N THR A 13 10.91 -17.91 -9.19
CA THR A 13 10.28 -16.65 -9.57
C THR A 13 9.93 -15.93 -8.28
N SER A 14 10.42 -14.70 -8.14
CA SER A 14 10.18 -13.83 -6.99
C SER A 14 9.11 -12.81 -7.34
N VAL A 15 8.29 -12.45 -6.36
CA VAL A 15 7.36 -11.32 -6.46
C VAL A 15 8.06 -10.13 -5.83
N GLU A 16 8.55 -9.23 -6.67
CA GLU A 16 9.35 -8.07 -6.23
C GLU A 16 8.50 -6.97 -5.60
N ALA A 17 7.26 -6.80 -6.05
CA ALA A 17 6.32 -5.81 -5.55
C ALA A 17 4.87 -6.21 -5.87
N TRP A 18 3.93 -5.80 -5.01
CA TRP A 18 2.49 -6.11 -5.16
C TRP A 18 1.59 -5.04 -4.51
N TYR A 19 2.12 -3.84 -4.30
CA TYR A 19 1.45 -2.75 -3.56
C TYR A 19 0.20 -2.21 -4.27
N ASP A 20 0.11 -2.41 -5.59
CA ASP A 20 -1.00 -2.02 -6.46
C ASP A 20 -1.90 -3.21 -6.88
N GLU A 21 -1.70 -4.39 -6.28
CA GLU A 21 -2.47 -5.57 -6.60
C GLU A 21 -3.98 -5.32 -6.38
N PRO A 22 -4.86 -5.53 -7.39
CA PRO A 22 -6.26 -5.11 -7.31
C PRO A 22 -7.02 -5.64 -6.09
N LYS A 23 -6.77 -6.89 -5.70
CA LYS A 23 -7.42 -7.50 -4.52
C LYS A 23 -6.92 -6.91 -3.20
N PHE A 24 -5.68 -6.46 -3.15
CA PHE A 24 -5.14 -5.77 -1.98
C PHE A 24 -5.80 -4.40 -1.81
N ILE A 25 -5.97 -3.64 -2.90
CA ILE A 25 -6.68 -2.36 -2.87
C ILE A 25 -8.17 -2.57 -2.55
N GLU A 26 -8.79 -3.60 -3.10
CA GLU A 26 -10.19 -3.94 -2.81
C GLU A 26 -10.42 -4.22 -1.31
N TYR A 27 -9.52 -4.96 -0.68
CA TYR A 27 -9.58 -5.20 0.77
C TYR A 27 -9.57 -3.88 1.55
N TRP A 28 -8.64 -2.97 1.24
CA TRP A 28 -8.56 -1.69 1.93
C TRP A 28 -9.78 -0.82 1.69
N LYS A 29 -10.31 -0.81 0.46
CA LYS A 29 -11.57 -0.14 0.17
C LYS A 29 -12.68 -0.64 1.09
N GLN A 30 -12.87 -1.95 1.19
CA GLN A 30 -13.91 -2.54 2.03
C GLN A 30 -13.72 -2.19 3.52
N ALA A 31 -12.49 -2.23 4.01
CA ALA A 31 -12.18 -1.90 5.40
C ALA A 31 -12.44 -0.42 5.72
N VAL A 32 -12.03 0.49 4.84
CA VAL A 32 -12.26 1.93 4.99
C VAL A 32 -13.76 2.25 4.90
N ASP A 33 -14.45 1.70 3.91
CA ASP A 33 -15.90 1.90 3.73
C ASP A 33 -16.67 1.43 4.97
N ALA A 34 -16.30 0.29 5.56
CA ALA A 34 -16.91 -0.23 6.77
C ALA A 34 -16.70 0.72 7.96
N ALA A 35 -15.47 1.22 8.18
CA ALA A 35 -15.18 2.17 9.24
C ALA A 35 -15.92 3.50 9.07
N PHE A 36 -16.01 4.01 7.84
CA PHE A 36 -16.73 5.24 7.53
C PHE A 36 -18.25 5.07 7.63
N ALA A 37 -18.79 3.86 7.46
CA ALA A 37 -20.22 3.56 7.63
C ALA A 37 -20.69 3.64 9.09
N GLU A 38 -19.77 3.53 10.06
CA GLU A 38 -20.07 3.67 11.49
C GLU A 38 -20.24 5.15 11.91
N MET A 39 -19.83 6.10 11.06
CA MET A 39 -19.88 7.53 11.33
C MET A 39 -21.22 8.15 10.90
N PRO A 40 -21.79 9.09 11.68
CA PRO A 40 -22.84 9.98 11.20
C PRO A 40 -22.37 10.77 9.97
N GLU A 41 -23.30 11.13 9.09
CA GLU A 41 -22.98 11.82 7.83
C GLU A 41 -22.15 13.09 8.04
N GLU A 42 -22.51 13.92 9.01
CA GLU A 42 -21.80 15.18 9.33
C GLU A 42 -20.36 14.98 9.80
N GLU A 43 -20.08 13.86 10.49
CA GLU A 43 -18.73 13.50 10.93
C GLU A 43 -17.94 12.90 9.78
N ARG A 44 -18.58 12.00 9.01
CA ARG A 44 -18.00 11.36 7.82
C ARG A 44 -17.53 12.37 6.78
N GLU A 45 -18.28 13.45 6.57
CA GLU A 45 -17.88 14.52 5.64
C GLU A 45 -16.62 15.28 6.07
N LYS A 46 -16.32 15.31 7.38
CA LYS A 46 -15.17 16.02 7.96
C LYS A 46 -14.01 15.08 8.30
N ALA A 47 -14.22 13.77 8.23
CA ALA A 47 -13.24 12.76 8.56
C ALA A 47 -12.03 12.80 7.62
N CYS A 48 -10.86 12.49 8.17
CA CYS A 48 -9.61 12.33 7.44
C CYS A 48 -9.14 10.88 7.56
N LEU A 49 -8.79 10.26 6.43
CA LEU A 49 -8.14 8.96 6.42
C LEU A 49 -6.62 9.16 6.49
N ILE A 50 -6.00 8.68 7.57
CA ILE A 50 -4.54 8.71 7.72
C ILE A 50 -3.97 7.35 7.32
N VAL A 51 -3.14 7.31 6.27
CA VAL A 51 -2.47 6.09 5.79
C VAL A 51 -1.07 6.01 6.40
N SER A 52 -0.96 5.33 7.53
CA SER A 52 0.32 5.19 8.24
C SER A 52 1.09 3.93 7.82
N ASN A 53 2.41 4.06 7.68
CA ASN A 53 3.32 2.97 7.36
C ASN A 53 4.58 3.00 8.25
N HIS A 54 5.32 1.89 8.26
CA HIS A 54 6.60 1.84 8.95
C HIS A 54 7.66 2.62 8.17
N SER A 55 8.17 3.70 8.75
CA SER A 55 9.22 4.52 8.11
C SER A 55 10.52 3.74 7.91
N LEU A 56 11.24 4.05 6.84
CA LEU A 56 12.62 3.60 6.63
C LEU A 56 13.64 4.60 7.21
N PRO A 57 14.82 4.12 7.68
CA PRO A 57 15.96 4.98 7.98
C PRO A 57 16.34 5.88 6.80
N GLU A 58 16.64 7.16 7.05
CA GLU A 58 16.96 8.15 6.01
C GLU A 58 18.08 7.73 5.05
N LYS A 59 19.07 6.97 5.54
CA LYS A 59 20.20 6.48 4.72
C LYS A 59 19.74 5.56 3.58
N ILE A 60 18.68 4.79 3.79
CA ILE A 60 18.14 3.85 2.79
C ILE A 60 17.41 4.64 1.70
N LYS A 61 16.66 5.69 2.07
CA LYS A 61 15.99 6.59 1.12
C LYS A 61 16.97 7.23 0.13
N GLN A 62 18.11 7.70 0.63
CA GLN A 62 19.16 8.32 -0.21
C GLN A 62 19.80 7.36 -1.22
N SER A 63 19.59 6.05 -1.04
CA SER A 63 20.10 5.01 -1.95
C SER A 63 19.13 4.70 -3.10
N GLY A 64 18.00 5.41 -3.20
CA GLY A 64 17.01 5.24 -4.29
C GLY A 64 16.02 4.10 -4.04
N ASP A 65 15.71 3.80 -2.78
CA ASP A 65 14.76 2.76 -2.43
C ASP A 65 13.31 3.14 -2.87
N PRO A 66 12.61 2.28 -3.62
CA PRO A 66 11.28 2.60 -4.16
C PRO A 66 10.15 2.53 -3.11
N TYR A 67 10.43 2.06 -1.89
CA TYR A 67 9.40 1.79 -0.88
C TYR A 67 8.51 2.99 -0.59
N GLU A 68 9.08 4.19 -0.46
CA GLU A 68 8.32 5.41 -0.18
C GLU A 68 7.36 5.76 -1.32
N ASP A 69 7.81 5.64 -2.58
CA ASP A 69 6.97 5.87 -3.76
C ASP A 69 5.83 4.85 -3.84
N GLN A 70 6.10 3.57 -3.52
CA GLN A 70 5.09 2.51 -3.49
C GLN A 70 4.02 2.76 -2.42
N LEU A 71 4.40 3.30 -1.26
CA LEU A 71 3.47 3.66 -0.20
C LEU A 71 2.56 4.82 -0.63
N PHE A 72 3.13 5.87 -1.23
CA PHE A 72 2.33 6.98 -1.77
C PHE A 72 1.39 6.52 -2.90
N ALA A 73 1.85 5.62 -3.77
CA ALA A 73 1.02 5.02 -4.80
C ALA A 73 -0.14 4.22 -4.19
N THR A 74 0.13 3.42 -3.16
CA THR A 74 -0.91 2.65 -2.44
C THR A 74 -1.95 3.57 -1.81
N ALA A 75 -1.51 4.61 -1.09
CA ALA A 75 -2.41 5.57 -0.46
C ALA A 75 -3.32 6.27 -1.49
N LYS A 76 -2.75 6.62 -2.66
CA LYS A 76 -3.53 7.17 -3.77
C LYS A 76 -4.56 6.18 -4.32
N LEU A 77 -4.18 4.92 -4.52
CA LEU A 77 -5.09 3.88 -5.00
C LEU A 77 -6.25 3.65 -4.02
N ILE A 78 -5.98 3.67 -2.71
CA ILE A 78 -7.02 3.56 -1.67
C ILE A 78 -7.96 4.77 -1.69
N LYS A 79 -7.41 5.98 -1.84
CA LYS A 79 -8.21 7.21 -1.98
C LYS A 79 -9.15 7.12 -3.18
N ASP A 80 -8.61 6.75 -4.34
CA ASP A 80 -9.37 6.67 -5.58
C ASP A 80 -10.45 5.58 -5.50
N ALA A 81 -10.17 4.45 -4.83
CA ALA A 81 -11.11 3.35 -4.66
C ALA A 81 -12.26 3.64 -3.67
N THR A 82 -12.00 4.43 -2.62
CA THR A 82 -12.97 4.73 -1.53
C THR A 82 -13.77 6.00 -1.77
N GLY A 83 -13.23 6.96 -2.54
CA GLY A 83 -13.85 8.26 -2.74
C GLY A 83 -13.76 9.18 -1.51
N VAL A 84 -12.95 8.83 -0.51
CA VAL A 84 -12.71 9.68 0.67
C VAL A 84 -12.05 10.98 0.22
N LYS A 85 -12.65 12.11 0.60
CA LYS A 85 -12.20 13.45 0.16
C LYS A 85 -10.84 13.82 0.74
N ASN A 86 -10.64 13.51 2.03
CA ASN A 86 -9.44 13.90 2.79
C ASN A 86 -8.62 12.66 3.17
N VAL A 87 -7.44 12.51 2.57
CA VAL A 87 -6.51 11.40 2.78
C VAL A 87 -5.10 11.97 2.91
N GLU A 88 -4.42 11.60 3.99
CA GLU A 88 -3.06 12.04 4.36
C GLU A 88 -2.13 10.86 4.64
#